data_AF-A0AAV9BGN8-F1
#
_entry.id   AF-A0AAV9BGN8-F1
#
_cell.length_a   1.000
_cell.length_b   1.000
_cell.length_c   1.000
_cell.angle_alpha   90.00
_cell.angle_beta   90.00
_cell.angle_gamma   90.00
#
_symmetry.space_group_name_H-M   'P 1'
#
loop_
_entity.id
_entity.type
_entity.pdbx_description
1 polymer ?
#
loop_
_entity_poly.entity_id
_entity_poly.type
_entity_poly.pdbx_seq_one_letter_code
_entity_poly.pdbx_strand_id
1 'polypeptide(L)'
;MSSLSAAAATLKSTIVNSRRTSTPPAKSMVVECSSRPQKKATAHHMKTRPKKSQPWDIRRKPAVYPPLPPLPSDWSLLSEDESASESAVVVPEAEQPVVVSTA
;
A
#
# COMPACT_ATOMS: atom_id res chain seq x y z
N MET A 1 -27.79 20.28 -29.24
CA MET A 1 -29.05 19.55 -28.94
C MET A 1 -28.77 18.51 -27.88
N SER A 2 -29.49 18.64 -26.76
CA SER A 2 -29.98 17.56 -25.88
C SER A 2 -28.92 16.65 -25.24
N SER A 3 -28.49 16.85 -23.99
CA SER A 3 -29.22 16.66 -22.71
C SER A 3 -29.46 15.20 -22.33
N LEU A 4 -29.50 14.99 -21.00
CA LEU A 4 -29.92 13.80 -20.21
C LEU A 4 -28.69 13.07 -19.63
N SER A 5 -28.23 13.34 -18.40
CA SER A 5 -28.89 13.42 -17.08
C SER A 5 -29.36 12.07 -16.53
N ALA A 6 -29.07 11.93 -15.22
CA ALA A 6 -29.65 11.02 -14.23
C ALA A 6 -29.16 9.56 -14.25
N ALA A 7 -29.13 8.82 -13.14
CA ALA A 7 -29.13 9.06 -11.70
C ALA A 7 -29.00 7.64 -11.08
N ALA A 8 -28.60 7.57 -9.80
CA ALA A 8 -28.34 6.35 -9.05
C ALA A 8 -29.53 5.36 -8.96
N ALA A 9 -29.21 4.07 -8.80
CA ALA A 9 -30.06 3.12 -8.10
C ALA A 9 -29.22 2.01 -7.44
N THR A 10 -28.94 2.20 -6.14
CA THR A 10 -28.43 1.15 -5.23
C THR A 10 -29.56 0.17 -4.95
N LEU A 11 -29.44 -1.07 -5.41
CA LEU A 11 -30.35 -2.14 -5.04
C LEU A 11 -29.65 -3.13 -4.11
N LYS A 12 -29.99 -3.00 -2.82
CA LYS A 12 -29.71 -3.97 -1.76
C LYS A 12 -30.58 -5.20 -2.02
N SER A 13 -30.05 -6.26 -2.61
CA SER A 13 -30.79 -7.53 -2.69
C SER A 13 -30.42 -8.42 -1.51
N THR A 14 -31.22 -8.33 -0.44
CA THR A 14 -31.33 -9.35 0.59
C THR A 14 -31.87 -10.62 -0.06
N ILE A 15 -31.05 -11.64 -0.25
CA ILE A 15 -31.54 -12.96 -0.69
C ILE A 15 -31.66 -13.86 0.53
N VAL A 16 -32.92 -14.02 0.93
CA VAL A 16 -33.45 -15.01 1.85
C VAL A 16 -33.06 -16.40 1.36
N ASN A 17 -32.39 -17.16 2.24
CA ASN A 17 -32.04 -18.56 2.04
C ASN A 17 -33.30 -19.44 2.14
N SER A 18 -33.93 -19.76 1.01
CA SER A 18 -35.06 -20.69 0.98
C SER A 18 -34.56 -22.12 0.80
N ARG A 19 -34.79 -22.94 1.83
CA ARG A 19 -34.39 -24.35 1.90
C ARG A 19 -35.29 -25.21 1.01
N ARG A 20 -34.62 -26.02 0.17
CA ARG A 20 -34.99 -27.33 -0.41
C ARG A 20 -36.45 -27.80 -0.28
N THR A 21 -37.08 -28.09 -1.43
CA THR A 21 -38.05 -29.19 -1.55
C THR A 21 -37.54 -30.21 -2.57
N SER A 22 -37.66 -31.48 -2.21
CA SER A 22 -37.15 -32.65 -2.91
C SER A 22 -38.25 -33.30 -3.75
N THR A 23 -38.17 -33.28 -5.08
CA THR A 23 -38.85 -34.24 -5.98
C THR A 23 -38.25 -34.08 -7.40
N PRO A 24 -37.62 -35.11 -8.00
CA PRO A 24 -37.19 -35.04 -9.40
C PRO A 24 -38.24 -35.66 -10.35
N PRO A 25 -38.86 -34.90 -11.27
CA PRO A 25 -39.55 -35.49 -12.41
C PRO A 25 -38.59 -35.78 -13.58
N ALA A 26 -38.82 -36.94 -14.19
CA ALA A 26 -38.45 -37.43 -15.53
C ALA A 26 -37.25 -36.80 -16.26
N LYS A 27 -36.31 -37.69 -16.61
CA LYS A 27 -35.09 -37.48 -17.39
C LYS A 27 -35.37 -36.86 -18.77
N SER A 28 -35.54 -35.55 -18.85
CA SER A 28 -35.07 -34.82 -20.03
C SER A 28 -33.54 -34.74 -19.88
N MET A 29 -32.80 -35.45 -20.72
CA MET A 29 -31.36 -35.24 -20.82
C MET A 29 -31.14 -33.90 -21.52
N VAL A 30 -31.43 -32.80 -20.80
CA VAL A 30 -30.80 -31.52 -21.08
C VAL A 30 -29.34 -31.78 -20.78
N VAL A 31 -28.56 -32.10 -21.82
CA VAL A 31 -27.12 -31.91 -21.73
C VAL A 31 -26.97 -30.42 -21.48
N GLU A 32 -26.80 -30.06 -20.21
CA GLU A 32 -26.42 -28.74 -19.77
C GLU A 32 -25.00 -28.54 -20.28
N CYS A 33 -24.89 -28.29 -21.60
CA CYS A 33 -23.68 -27.90 -22.28
C CYS A 33 -23.07 -26.82 -21.41
N SER A 34 -21.91 -27.13 -20.82
CA SER A 34 -21.26 -26.37 -19.76
C SER A 34 -21.46 -24.87 -19.94
N SER A 35 -22.50 -24.32 -19.29
CA SER A 35 -22.97 -22.94 -19.53
C SER A 35 -21.90 -21.89 -19.17
N ARG A 36 -20.84 -22.33 -18.47
CA ARG A 36 -19.72 -21.53 -18.00
C ARG A 36 -18.48 -21.74 -18.89
N PRO A 37 -18.15 -20.80 -19.81
CA PRO A 37 -16.93 -20.89 -20.60
C PRO A 37 -15.67 -20.80 -19.73
N GLN A 38 -14.61 -21.53 -20.10
CA GLN A 38 -13.35 -21.54 -19.36
C GLN A 38 -12.50 -20.30 -19.67
N LYS A 39 -11.85 -19.74 -18.64
CA LYS A 39 -10.84 -18.69 -18.83
C LYS A 39 -9.52 -19.32 -19.28
N LYS A 40 -9.09 -19.00 -20.50
CA LYS A 40 -7.81 -19.41 -21.09
C LYS A 40 -7.01 -18.16 -21.53
N ALA A 41 -5.76 -18.37 -21.95
CA ALA A 41 -4.85 -17.33 -22.42
C ALA A 41 -4.80 -16.12 -21.46
N THR A 42 -4.84 -14.90 -22.00
CA THR A 42 -4.75 -13.65 -21.22
C THR A 42 -5.88 -13.49 -20.19
N ALA A 43 -7.08 -13.99 -20.49
CA ALA A 43 -8.21 -13.94 -19.55
C ALA A 43 -7.90 -14.75 -18.27
N HIS A 44 -7.11 -15.82 -18.38
CA HIS A 44 -6.61 -16.54 -17.22
C HIS A 44 -5.56 -15.72 -16.46
N HIS A 45 -4.53 -15.20 -17.14
CA HIS A 45 -3.47 -14.39 -16.50
C HIS A 45 -4.04 -13.18 -15.74
N MET A 46 -5.00 -12.47 -16.33
CA MET A 46 -5.65 -11.33 -15.67
C MET A 46 -6.38 -11.73 -14.38
N LYS A 47 -6.96 -12.94 -14.34
CA LYS A 47 -7.73 -13.44 -13.21
C LYS A 47 -6.83 -13.96 -12.09
N THR A 48 -5.77 -14.68 -12.42
CA THR A 48 -4.92 -15.38 -11.45
C THR A 48 -3.63 -14.65 -11.09
N ARG A 49 -3.31 -13.51 -11.74
CA ARG A 49 -2.10 -12.74 -11.38
C ARG A 49 -2.11 -12.37 -9.88
N PRO A 50 -1.00 -12.59 -9.16
CA PRO A 50 -0.89 -12.18 -7.76
C PRO A 50 -1.12 -10.69 -7.60
N LYS A 51 -1.93 -10.30 -6.60
CA LYS A 51 -2.20 -8.92 -6.23
C LYS A 51 -2.34 -8.83 -4.73
N LYS A 52 -1.86 -7.72 -4.16
CA LYS A 52 -2.26 -7.31 -2.82
C LYS A 52 -3.67 -6.76 -2.89
N SER A 53 -4.64 -7.44 -2.28
CA SER A 53 -6.03 -7.00 -2.24
C SER A 53 -6.34 -6.16 -1.00
N GLN A 54 -5.59 -6.37 0.08
CA GLN A 54 -5.85 -5.75 1.36
C GLN A 54 -5.27 -4.33 1.43
N PRO A 55 -6.07 -3.29 1.72
CA PRO A 55 -5.60 -1.90 1.74
C PRO A 55 -4.44 -1.65 2.71
N TRP A 56 -4.42 -2.35 3.84
CA TRP A 56 -3.36 -2.23 4.82
C TRP A 56 -2.01 -2.75 4.29
N ASP A 57 -2.01 -3.83 3.50
CA ASP A 57 -0.79 -4.42 2.91
C ASP A 57 -0.28 -3.58 1.73
N ILE A 58 -1.20 -2.93 0.99
CA ILE A 58 -0.86 -1.98 -0.07
C ILE A 58 -0.20 -0.72 0.50
N ARG A 59 -0.64 -0.25 1.67
CA ARG A 59 -0.17 1.02 2.27
C ARG A 59 1.10 0.89 3.12
N ARG A 60 1.69 -0.31 3.22
CA ARG A 60 2.96 -0.50 3.93
C ARG A 60 4.08 0.22 3.19
N LYS A 61 4.87 0.98 3.94
CA LYS A 61 6.08 1.67 3.48
C LYS A 61 7.28 1.14 4.27
N PRO A 62 8.52 1.34 3.78
CA PRO A 62 9.72 1.06 4.57
C PRO A 62 9.66 1.76 5.94
N ALA A 63 10.23 1.12 6.96
CA ALA A 63 10.34 1.73 8.28
C ALA A 63 11.31 2.92 8.21
N VAL A 64 10.91 4.07 8.75
CA VAL A 64 11.75 5.26 8.83
C VAL A 64 12.42 5.28 10.20
N TYR A 65 13.74 5.20 10.22
CA TYR A 65 14.57 5.34 11.41
C TYR A 65 15.13 6.76 11.51
N PRO A 66 15.40 7.25 12.73
CA PRO A 66 16.12 8.51 12.88
C PRO A 66 17.51 8.42 12.23
N PRO A 67 18.04 9.53 11.70
CA PRO A 67 19.40 9.55 11.19
C PRO A 67 20.37 9.21 12.32
N LEU A 68 21.44 8.50 11.96
CA LEU A 68 22.50 8.18 12.90
C LEU A 68 23.21 9.48 13.34
N PRO A 69 23.71 9.54 14.58
CA PRO A 69 24.62 10.60 14.99
C PRO A 69 25.87 10.59 14.08
N PRO A 70 26.57 11.73 13.96
CA PRO A 70 27.81 11.79 13.19
C PRO A 70 28.79 10.76 13.75
N LEU A 71 29.22 9.86 12.87
CA LEU A 71 30.16 8.82 13.23
C LEU A 71 31.56 9.45 13.37
N PRO A 72 32.39 8.97 14.31
CA PRO A 72 33.79 9.36 14.35
C PRO A 72 34.52 8.89 13.08
N SER A 73 35.69 9.48 12.80
CA SER A 73 36.57 9.00 11.72
C SER A 73 36.96 7.55 11.93
N ASP A 74 37.04 6.77 10.86
CA ASP A 74 37.36 5.34 10.93
C ASP A 74 38.75 5.08 11.54
N TRP A 75 39.70 5.98 11.34
CA TRP A 75 41.05 5.91 11.92
C TRP A 75 41.64 7.31 12.08
N SER A 76 42.43 7.52 13.13
CA SER A 76 43.21 8.73 13.37
C SER A 76 44.66 8.34 13.60
N LEU A 77 45.58 8.95 12.85
CA LEU A 77 47.01 8.76 13.03
C LEU A 77 47.46 9.72 14.14
N LEU A 78 47.86 9.18 15.29
CA LEU A 78 48.49 9.99 16.34
C LEU A 78 49.95 10.23 15.96
N SER A 79 50.32 11.49 15.72
CA SER A 79 51.72 11.92 15.76
C SER A 79 52.14 12.10 17.21
N GLU A 80 53.24 11.47 17.62
CA GLU A 80 53.68 11.34 19.03
C GLU A 80 54.19 12.64 19.69
N ASP A 81 54.08 13.81 19.03
CA ASP A 81 54.73 15.07 19.44
C ASP A 81 53.85 16.04 20.26
N GLU A 82 52.55 15.79 20.48
CA GLU A 82 51.66 16.74 21.18
C GLU A 82 50.97 16.15 22.42
N SER A 83 51.77 15.65 23.36
CA SER A 83 51.34 15.46 24.75
C SER A 83 51.35 16.79 25.49
N ALA A 84 50.17 17.40 25.68
CA ALA A 84 49.78 18.34 26.75
C ALA A 84 49.17 19.66 26.26
N SER A 85 47.83 19.71 26.17
CA SER A 85 46.95 20.84 26.51
C SER A 85 45.60 20.67 25.79
N GLU A 86 44.44 21.15 26.22
CA GLU A 86 43.83 21.52 27.49
C GLU A 86 42.36 21.86 27.12
N SER A 87 41.41 21.45 27.96
CA SER A 87 40.10 22.07 28.26
C SER A 87 39.13 22.61 27.18
N ALA A 88 37.92 22.04 27.23
CA ALA A 88 36.61 22.71 27.41
C ALA A 88 36.32 24.06 26.73
N VAL A 89 35.29 24.10 25.88
CA VAL A 89 34.50 25.32 25.62
C VAL A 89 33.00 25.01 25.64
N VAL A 90 32.29 25.88 26.37
CA VAL A 90 30.89 25.85 26.79
C VAL A 90 29.96 26.55 25.76
N VAL A 91 28.72 26.05 25.69
CA VAL A 91 27.50 26.46 24.97
C VAL A 91 27.07 27.92 25.28
N PRO A 92 26.49 28.74 24.34
CA PRO A 92 25.02 28.84 24.26
C PRO A 92 24.36 29.13 22.88
N GLU A 93 23.12 28.64 22.85
CA GLU A 93 21.94 28.90 22.01
C GLU A 93 21.67 30.38 21.67
N ALA A 94 21.33 30.63 20.39
CA ALA A 94 20.66 31.86 19.94
C ALA A 94 19.78 31.57 18.70
N GLU A 95 18.46 31.61 18.90
CA GLU A 95 17.43 31.67 17.85
C GLU A 95 17.53 32.98 17.04
N GLN A 96 17.37 32.89 15.71
CA GLN A 96 16.87 33.98 14.87
C GLN A 96 16.10 33.40 13.66
N PRO A 97 14.80 33.68 13.49
CA PRO A 97 14.09 33.38 12.24
C PRO A 97 14.30 34.52 11.22
N VAL A 98 15.13 34.29 10.20
CA VAL A 98 15.20 35.18 9.02
C VAL A 98 14.06 34.86 8.06
N VAL A 99 13.06 35.74 8.07
CA VAL A 99 12.02 35.83 7.05
C VAL A 99 12.63 36.31 5.73
N VAL A 100 12.59 35.48 4.68
CA VAL A 100 12.94 35.90 3.32
C VAL A 100 11.64 36.09 2.55
N SER A 101 11.27 37.36 2.35
CA SER A 101 10.27 37.75 1.36
C SER A 101 10.94 37.78 -0.01
N THR A 102 10.49 36.93 -0.93
CA THR A 102 10.91 36.98 -2.34
C THR A 102 10.07 38.03 -3.08
N ALA A 103 10.75 38.85 -3.87
CA ALA A 103 10.16 39.58 -5.00
C ALA A 103 10.18 38.69 -6.24
#